data_AF-A0A661SWX4-F1
#
_entry.id   AF-A0A661SWX4-F1
#
_cell.length_a   1.000
_cell.length_b   1.000
_cell.length_c   1.000
_cell.angle_alpha   90.00
_cell.angle_beta   90.00
_cell.angle_gamma   90.00
#
_symmetry.space_group_name_H-M   'P 1'
#
loop_
_entity.id
_entity.type
_entity.pdbx_description
1 polymer ?
#
loop_
_entity_poly.entity_id
_entity_poly.type
_entity_poly.pdbx_seq_one_letter_code
_entity_poly.pdbx_strand_id
1 'polypeptide(L)'
;MRRKRPLSLNPVINPAAGETAMIGAERCGDHVPEPLKKFLERLRQAALSLGAKDAKTVSAARIPVEDRIVEMCRPPRCELFGQSANCPPHVMSPRETRQWIRRFRSALIFKFDVPPESLFSDEGLGFFRKTFLTAAALEGICREDARFQSRGLAAGSCKMVFCRDIPCRALAPGGTCRYPDLARPSMEALGVNVFRMMEDIGWEIRPILRASRPEDIPSALLAGMVLVGTGENPVPDRGRLTSSSPPRPGKAPRNP
;
A
#
# COMPACT_ATOMS: atom_id res chain seq x y z
N MET A 1 27.15 -49.71 -49.90
CA MET A 1 27.38 -48.54 -50.78
C MET A 1 26.98 -47.26 -50.05
N ARG A 2 27.95 -46.33 -49.94
CA ARG A 2 27.91 -44.89 -49.61
C ARG A 2 26.97 -44.36 -48.49
N ARG A 3 27.61 -44.09 -47.34
CA ARG A 3 27.19 -43.12 -46.31
C ARG A 3 27.11 -41.70 -46.92
N LYS A 4 26.02 -40.96 -46.69
CA LYS A 4 25.92 -39.50 -46.95
C LYS A 4 25.97 -38.73 -45.62
N ARG A 5 26.77 -37.67 -45.61
CA ARG A 5 27.08 -36.77 -44.49
C ARG A 5 25.90 -35.85 -44.15
N PRO A 6 25.79 -35.34 -42.92
CA PRO A 6 24.80 -34.34 -42.55
C PRO A 6 25.20 -32.94 -43.07
N LEU A 7 24.22 -32.19 -43.57
CA LEU A 7 24.36 -30.79 -43.97
C LEU A 7 24.25 -29.89 -42.73
N SER A 8 25.32 -29.14 -42.46
CA SER A 8 25.36 -28.06 -41.47
C SER A 8 24.60 -26.85 -42.00
N LEU A 9 23.64 -26.34 -41.22
CA LEU A 9 23.06 -25.02 -41.42
C LEU A 9 23.69 -24.07 -40.40
N ASN A 10 24.64 -23.26 -40.88
CA ASN A 10 25.13 -22.08 -40.16
C ASN A 10 24.27 -20.86 -40.53
N PRO A 11 24.17 -19.86 -39.63
CA PRO A 11 23.16 -18.81 -39.67
C PRO A 11 23.49 -17.73 -40.71
N VAL A 12 22.45 -17.25 -41.39
CA VAL A 12 22.53 -16.07 -42.25
C VAL A 12 22.49 -14.82 -41.37
N ILE A 13 23.62 -14.13 -41.31
CA ILE A 13 23.73 -12.74 -40.85
C ILE A 13 23.44 -11.86 -42.07
N ASN A 14 22.56 -10.86 -41.92
CA ASN A 14 22.69 -9.63 -42.70
C ASN A 14 22.30 -8.41 -41.84
N PRO A 15 23.04 -7.30 -41.92
CA PRO A 15 23.00 -6.17 -40.98
C PRO A 15 22.22 -4.96 -41.53
N ALA A 16 22.18 -3.89 -40.72
CA ALA A 16 21.72 -2.52 -41.01
C ALA A 16 20.17 -2.33 -41.02
N ALA A 17 19.58 -1.26 -40.49
CA ALA A 17 20.04 -0.05 -39.81
C ALA A 17 18.84 0.49 -39.01
N GLY A 18 19.09 1.23 -37.92
CA GLY A 18 18.03 1.87 -37.14
C GLY A 18 18.53 2.37 -35.79
N GLU A 19 19.66 3.07 -35.83
CA GLU A 19 20.28 3.75 -34.69
C GLU A 19 19.44 4.98 -34.34
N THR A 20 18.35 4.77 -33.60
CA THR A 20 17.65 5.86 -32.93
C THR A 20 18.37 6.09 -31.61
N ALA A 21 19.21 7.13 -31.61
CA ALA A 21 19.84 7.67 -30.42
C ALA A 21 18.80 7.91 -29.32
N MET A 22 18.76 7.01 -28.34
CA MET A 22 18.07 7.21 -27.07
C MET A 22 18.91 8.23 -26.27
N ILE A 23 18.61 9.50 -26.49
CA ILE A 23 18.89 10.60 -25.56
C ILE A 23 18.58 10.12 -24.13
N GLY A 24 19.59 10.30 -23.27
CA GLY A 24 19.76 9.58 -22.01
C GLY A 24 18.53 9.57 -21.11
N ALA A 25 18.01 8.37 -20.86
CA ALA A 25 17.31 8.08 -19.62
C ALA A 25 18.37 7.98 -18.51
N GLU A 26 18.80 9.13 -18.00
CA GLU A 26 19.43 9.17 -16.69
C GLU A 26 18.46 8.48 -15.72
N ARG A 27 18.87 7.31 -15.20
CA ARG A 27 18.20 6.67 -14.07
C ARG A 27 18.16 7.71 -12.97
N CYS A 28 16.98 8.28 -12.70
CA CYS A 28 16.73 9.12 -11.53
C CYS A 28 17.02 8.23 -10.32
N GLY A 29 18.26 8.33 -9.83
CA GLY A 29 18.85 7.36 -8.93
C GLY A 29 18.10 7.28 -7.61
N ASP A 30 18.35 6.20 -6.88
CA ASP A 30 17.87 5.92 -5.51
C ASP A 30 18.33 6.96 -4.46
N HIS A 31 18.76 8.16 -4.88
CA HIS A 31 19.18 9.23 -4.01
C HIS A 31 17.97 9.86 -3.31
N VAL A 32 17.78 9.48 -2.05
CA VAL A 32 16.82 10.10 -1.14
C VAL A 32 17.43 11.40 -0.60
N PRO A 33 16.82 12.59 -0.84
CA PRO A 33 17.35 13.84 -0.33
C PRO A 33 17.55 13.82 1.18
N GLU A 34 18.63 14.42 1.68
CA GLU A 34 18.98 14.40 3.11
C GLU A 34 17.85 14.87 4.05
N PRO A 35 17.06 15.92 3.73
CA PRO A 35 15.90 16.30 4.54
C PRO A 35 14.85 15.18 4.64
N LEU A 36 14.59 14.46 3.54
CA LEU A 36 13.65 13.33 3.52
C LEU A 36 14.21 12.15 4.31
N LYS A 37 15.51 11.87 4.21
CA LYS A 37 16.17 10.81 5.00
C LYS A 37 16.03 11.05 6.51
N LYS A 38 16.33 12.26 6.99
CA LYS A 38 16.17 12.63 8.41
C LYS A 38 14.71 12.54 8.86
N PHE A 39 13.78 12.97 8.02
CA PHE A 39 12.36 12.88 8.30
C PHE A 39 11.85 11.43 8.38
N LEU A 40 12.29 10.56 7.47
CA LEU A 40 11.96 9.14 7.50
C LEU A 40 12.51 8.44 8.74
N GLU A 41 13.71 8.81 9.22
CA GLU A 41 14.22 8.29 10.49
C GLU A 41 13.36 8.74 11.68
N ARG A 42 12.90 10.00 11.69
CA ARG A 42 11.94 10.47 12.70
C ARG A 42 10.64 9.66 12.68
N LEU A 43 10.09 9.39 11.50
CA LEU A 43 8.90 8.55 11.36
C LEU A 43 9.14 7.11 11.83
N ARG A 44 10.32 6.55 11.52
CA ARG A 44 10.73 5.21 11.98
C ARG A 44 10.73 5.14 13.51
N GLN A 45 11.35 6.11 14.18
CA GLN A 45 11.36 6.19 15.64
C GLN A 45 9.94 6.36 16.20
N ALA A 46 9.10 7.17 15.58
CA ALA A 46 7.69 7.30 15.97
C ALA A 46 6.92 5.98 15.85
N ALA A 47 7.15 5.21 14.78
CA ALA A 47 6.52 3.89 14.60
C ALA A 47 6.91 2.92 15.73
N LEU A 48 8.19 2.89 16.10
CA LEU A 48 8.69 2.06 17.21
C LEU A 48 8.07 2.49 18.54
N SER A 49 8.01 3.80 18.82
CA SER A 49 7.35 4.34 20.03
C SER A 49 5.85 4.06 20.08
N LEU A 50 5.19 3.89 18.94
CA LEU A 50 3.79 3.47 18.83
C LEU A 50 3.61 1.95 18.99
N GLY A 51 4.68 1.22 19.32
CA GLY A 51 4.66 -0.21 19.62
C GLY A 51 4.94 -1.12 18.43
N ALA A 52 5.36 -0.58 17.27
CA ALA A 52 5.83 -1.42 16.18
C ALA A 52 7.10 -2.17 16.61
N LYS A 53 7.20 -3.45 16.25
CA LYS A 53 8.36 -4.28 16.57
C LYS A 53 9.60 -3.87 15.78
N ASP A 54 9.40 -3.51 14.51
CA ASP A 54 10.44 -3.02 13.62
C ASP A 54 9.80 -2.10 12.56
N ALA A 55 10.62 -1.22 11.98
CA ALA A 55 10.23 -0.35 10.89
C ALA A 55 11.42 -0.07 9.95
N LYS A 56 11.18 -0.20 8.64
CA LYS A 56 12.19 -0.08 7.58
C LYS A 56 11.72 0.86 6.48
N THR A 57 12.66 1.58 5.89
CA THR A 57 12.40 2.50 4.78
C THR A 57 12.80 1.87 3.46
N VAL A 58 11.97 2.03 2.44
CA VAL A 58 12.24 1.54 1.08
C VAL A 58 11.95 2.63 0.06
N SER A 59 12.56 2.53 -1.13
CA SER A 59 12.15 3.32 -2.29
C SER A 59 10.72 2.96 -2.67
N ALA A 60 9.87 3.95 -2.91
CA ALA A 60 8.49 3.72 -3.35
C ALA A 60 8.45 2.97 -4.71
N ALA A 61 9.47 3.15 -5.55
CA ALA A 61 9.61 2.45 -6.83
C ALA A 61 9.82 0.93 -6.68
N ARG A 62 10.24 0.46 -5.50
CA ARG A 62 10.44 -0.97 -5.21
C ARG A 62 9.18 -1.67 -4.71
N ILE A 63 8.05 -0.98 -4.55
CA ILE A 63 6.81 -1.59 -4.06
C ILE A 63 6.23 -2.53 -5.13
N PRO A 64 6.15 -3.86 -4.87
CA PRO A 64 5.69 -4.80 -5.87
C PRO A 64 4.17 -4.79 -5.94
N VAL A 65 3.62 -4.18 -7.00
CA VAL A 65 2.17 -4.19 -7.28
C VAL A 65 1.85 -5.19 -8.38
N GLU A 66 1.03 -6.18 -8.06
CA GLU A 66 0.71 -7.33 -8.91
C GLU A 66 -0.82 -7.54 -9.00
N ASP A 67 -1.32 -7.74 -10.22
CA ASP A 67 -2.76 -7.82 -10.47
C ASP A 67 -3.39 -9.03 -9.75
N ARG A 68 -2.65 -10.15 -9.70
CA ARG A 68 -3.06 -11.40 -9.02
C ARG A 68 -3.36 -11.24 -7.53
N ILE A 69 -2.79 -10.23 -6.87
CA ILE A 69 -3.03 -10.01 -5.43
C ILE A 69 -4.46 -9.55 -5.20
N VAL A 70 -5.00 -8.70 -6.07
CA VAL A 70 -6.41 -8.29 -6.01
C VAL A 70 -7.34 -9.45 -6.39
N GLU A 71 -6.89 -10.38 -7.24
CA GLU A 71 -7.64 -11.61 -7.54
C GLU A 71 -7.83 -12.49 -6.31
N MET A 72 -6.86 -12.50 -5.38
CA MET A 72 -6.99 -13.20 -4.09
C MET A 72 -8.05 -12.56 -3.18
N CYS A 73 -8.39 -11.28 -3.39
CA CYS A 73 -9.50 -10.65 -2.69
C CYS A 73 -10.86 -11.02 -3.29
N ARG A 74 -10.95 -11.55 -4.52
CA ARG A 74 -12.25 -11.82 -5.14
C ARG A 74 -12.99 -12.98 -4.45
N PRO A 75 -14.33 -12.96 -4.40
CA PRO A 75 -15.10 -14.10 -3.93
C PRO A 75 -14.74 -15.36 -4.74
N PRO A 76 -14.69 -16.54 -4.11
CA PRO A 76 -15.07 -16.84 -2.72
C PRO A 76 -13.96 -16.64 -1.67
N ARG A 77 -12.79 -16.11 -2.04
CA ARG A 77 -11.58 -16.14 -1.17
C ARG A 77 -11.62 -15.16 -0.01
N CYS A 78 -12.26 -14.00 -0.18
CA CYS A 78 -12.39 -12.98 0.86
C CYS A 78 -13.85 -12.54 0.99
N GLU A 79 -14.41 -12.77 2.18
CA GLU A 79 -15.78 -12.40 2.53
C GLU A 79 -15.98 -10.87 2.61
N LEU A 80 -14.88 -10.11 2.68
CA LEU A 80 -14.87 -8.66 2.79
C LEU A 80 -14.78 -7.94 1.44
N PHE A 81 -14.72 -8.66 0.32
CA PHE A 81 -14.74 -8.07 -1.01
C PHE A 81 -16.01 -7.24 -1.22
N GLY A 82 -15.86 -6.01 -1.72
CA GLY A 82 -16.98 -5.08 -1.94
C GLY A 82 -17.63 -4.52 -0.66
N GLN A 83 -17.18 -4.92 0.54
CA GLN A 83 -17.86 -4.55 1.79
C GLN A 83 -17.49 -3.14 2.30
N SER A 84 -16.48 -2.48 1.71
CA SER A 84 -16.13 -1.10 2.03
C SER A 84 -15.50 -0.37 0.86
N ALA A 85 -15.51 0.97 0.92
CA ALA A 85 -14.85 1.82 -0.07
C ALA A 85 -13.32 1.61 -0.17
N ASN A 86 -12.70 1.02 0.86
CA ASN A 86 -11.28 0.67 0.89
C ASN A 86 -11.00 -0.78 0.47
N CYS A 87 -12.02 -1.51 0.02
CA CYS A 87 -11.90 -2.86 -0.53
C CYS A 87 -12.13 -2.83 -2.06
N PRO A 88 -11.49 -3.72 -2.83
CA PRO A 88 -11.88 -3.95 -4.22
C PRO A 88 -13.37 -4.36 -4.32
N PRO A 89 -14.09 -3.94 -5.37
CA PRO A 89 -13.61 -3.17 -6.52
C PRO A 89 -13.70 -1.64 -6.33
N HIS A 90 -14.03 -1.16 -5.13
CA HIS A 90 -14.26 0.28 -4.88
C HIS A 90 -12.97 1.07 -4.68
N VAL A 91 -11.93 0.43 -4.15
CA VAL A 91 -10.59 1.00 -4.04
C VAL A 91 -9.89 1.02 -5.41
N MET A 92 -8.80 1.81 -5.54
CA MET A 92 -7.97 1.88 -6.74
C MET A 92 -7.58 0.48 -7.27
N SER A 93 -7.62 0.34 -8.59
CA SER A 93 -7.12 -0.84 -9.30
C SER A 93 -5.58 -0.94 -9.19
N PRO A 94 -4.98 -2.13 -9.38
CA PRO A 94 -3.52 -2.29 -9.43
C PRO A 94 -2.82 -1.34 -10.40
N ARG A 95 -3.44 -1.06 -11.56
CA ARG A 95 -2.95 -0.08 -12.54
C ARG A 95 -2.89 1.33 -11.94
N GLU A 96 -3.97 1.77 -11.31
CA GLU A 96 -4.02 3.08 -10.65
C GLU A 96 -3.07 3.15 -9.46
N THR A 97 -2.95 2.07 -8.68
CA THR A 97 -1.99 1.96 -7.56
C THR A 97 -0.56 2.18 -8.03
N ARG A 98 -0.12 1.56 -9.13
CA ARG A 98 1.23 1.79 -9.69
C ARG A 98 1.47 3.26 -10.04
N GLN A 99 0.47 3.93 -10.62
CA GLN A 99 0.57 5.36 -10.95
C GLN A 99 0.59 6.24 -9.70
N TRP A 100 -0.21 5.87 -8.70
CA TRP A 100 -0.32 6.57 -7.43
C TRP A 100 0.99 6.48 -6.63
N ILE A 101 1.59 5.30 -6.51
CA ILE A 101 2.86 5.06 -5.79
C ILE A 101 4.01 5.90 -6.37
N ARG A 102 4.05 6.12 -7.69
CA ARG A 102 5.08 6.94 -8.36
C ARG A 102 5.11 8.40 -7.92
N ARG A 103 4.07 8.87 -7.23
CA ARG A 103 4.00 10.24 -6.67
C ARG A 103 4.77 10.35 -5.36
N PHE A 104 5.16 9.23 -4.77
CA PHE A 104 5.93 9.15 -3.54
C PHE A 104 7.38 8.78 -3.85
N ARG A 105 8.30 9.19 -2.99
CA ARG A 105 9.73 8.89 -3.12
C ARG A 105 10.10 7.66 -2.31
N SER A 106 9.53 7.53 -1.12
CA SER A 106 9.85 6.48 -0.16
C SER A 106 8.60 5.92 0.49
N ALA A 107 8.74 4.77 1.14
CA ALA A 107 7.75 4.23 2.05
C ALA A 107 8.42 3.83 3.35
N LEU A 108 7.77 4.14 4.47
CA LEU A 108 8.10 3.55 5.77
C LEU A 108 7.17 2.35 5.99
N ILE A 109 7.72 1.16 6.09
CA ILE A 109 7.00 -0.08 6.41
C ILE A 109 7.23 -0.37 7.89
N PHE A 110 6.17 -0.72 8.62
CA PHE A 110 6.25 -1.09 10.03
C PHE A 110 5.54 -2.42 10.25
N LYS A 111 5.98 -3.20 11.25
CA LYS A 111 5.37 -4.49 11.60
C LYS A 111 5.04 -4.62 13.08
N PHE A 112 4.08 -5.49 13.35
CA PHE A 112 3.78 -6.06 14.64
C PHE A 112 3.93 -7.58 14.56
N ASP A 113 4.59 -8.15 15.55
CA ASP A 113 4.62 -9.59 15.78
C ASP A 113 3.39 -9.93 16.62
N VAL A 114 2.60 -10.88 16.16
CA VAL A 114 1.30 -11.27 16.71
C VAL A 114 1.37 -12.75 17.06
N PRO A 115 0.86 -13.18 18.23
CA PRO A 115 0.69 -14.59 18.52
C PRO A 115 -0.24 -15.23 17.46
N PRO A 116 0.17 -16.30 16.77
CA PRO A 116 -0.63 -16.91 15.70
C PRO A 116 -2.04 -17.31 16.14
N GLU A 117 -2.20 -17.76 17.40
CA GLU A 117 -3.46 -18.11 18.04
C GLU A 117 -4.41 -16.92 18.17
N SER A 118 -3.88 -15.70 18.32
CA SER A 118 -4.69 -14.49 18.43
C SER A 118 -5.17 -14.00 17.06
N LEU A 119 -4.57 -14.40 15.94
CA LEU A 119 -4.85 -13.81 14.62
C LEU A 119 -6.32 -13.93 14.18
N PHE A 120 -6.96 -15.05 14.53
CA PHE A 120 -8.35 -15.35 14.17
C PHE A 120 -9.35 -15.13 15.33
N SER A 121 -8.91 -14.50 16.42
CA SER A 121 -9.75 -14.18 17.58
C SER A 121 -10.11 -12.69 17.61
N ASP A 122 -10.99 -12.29 18.54
CA ASP A 122 -11.27 -10.87 18.77
C ASP A 122 -10.05 -10.11 19.29
N GLU A 123 -9.10 -10.78 19.94
CA GLU A 123 -7.80 -10.19 20.30
C GLU A 123 -7.00 -9.81 19.04
N GLY A 124 -7.07 -10.65 18.00
CA GLY A 124 -6.51 -10.40 16.67
C GLY A 124 -6.97 -9.09 16.06
N LEU A 125 -8.26 -8.74 16.22
CA LEU A 125 -8.76 -7.44 15.78
C LEU A 125 -8.02 -6.28 16.42
N GLY A 126 -7.61 -6.42 17.68
CA GLY A 126 -6.82 -5.42 18.39
C GLY A 126 -5.52 -5.14 17.67
N PHE A 127 -4.84 -6.19 17.17
CA PHE A 127 -3.61 -6.04 16.38
C PHE A 127 -3.85 -5.42 15.00
N PHE A 128 -4.91 -5.82 14.28
CA PHE A 128 -5.30 -5.14 13.05
C PHE A 128 -5.59 -3.65 13.31
N ARG A 129 -6.33 -3.32 14.38
CA ARG A 129 -6.62 -1.95 14.80
C ARG A 129 -5.36 -1.16 15.10
N LYS A 130 -4.33 -1.76 15.70
CA LYS A 130 -3.02 -1.12 15.90
C LYS A 130 -2.40 -0.69 14.57
N THR A 131 -2.38 -1.56 13.55
CA THR A 131 -1.81 -1.17 12.23
C THR A 131 -2.47 0.06 11.64
N PHE A 132 -3.80 0.14 11.78
CA PHE A 132 -4.61 1.24 11.33
C PHE A 132 -4.30 2.54 12.10
N LEU A 133 -4.26 2.49 13.43
CA LEU A 133 -3.95 3.64 14.26
C LEU A 133 -2.52 4.15 14.04
N THR A 134 -1.55 3.25 13.92
CA THR A 134 -0.15 3.59 13.66
C THR A 134 -0.01 4.30 12.31
N ALA A 135 -0.60 3.78 11.24
CA ALA A 135 -0.59 4.45 9.93
C ALA A 135 -1.18 5.86 10.01
N ALA A 136 -2.34 6.03 10.66
CA ALA A 136 -3.00 7.33 10.80
C ALA A 136 -2.17 8.33 11.64
N ALA A 137 -1.54 7.86 12.73
CA ALA A 137 -0.67 8.68 13.56
C ALA A 137 0.57 9.16 12.81
N LEU A 138 1.22 8.26 12.06
CA LEU A 138 2.37 8.59 11.22
C LEU A 138 2.00 9.57 10.10
N GLU A 139 0.82 9.43 9.48
CA GLU A 139 0.30 10.45 8.56
C GLU A 139 0.03 11.79 9.25
N GLY A 140 -0.39 11.77 10.52
CA GLY A 140 -0.49 12.95 11.37
C GLY A 140 0.82 13.72 11.47
N ILE A 141 1.91 13.03 11.78
CA ILE A 141 3.26 13.61 11.86
C ILE A 141 3.71 14.20 10.51
N CYS A 142 3.34 13.56 9.39
CA CYS A 142 3.60 14.11 8.07
C CYS A 142 2.82 15.40 7.79
N ARG A 143 1.58 15.52 8.26
CA ARG A 143 0.76 16.72 8.03
C ARG A 143 1.28 17.96 8.75
N GLU A 144 2.04 17.79 9.83
CA GLU A 144 2.67 18.88 10.58
C GLU A 144 3.84 19.51 9.80
N ASP A 145 4.37 18.84 8.77
CA ASP A 145 5.48 19.31 7.96
C ASP A 145 5.05 19.48 6.50
N ALA A 146 4.72 20.72 6.11
CA ALA A 146 4.21 21.05 4.78
C ALA A 146 5.14 20.68 3.60
N ARG A 147 6.40 20.32 3.88
CA ARG A 147 7.35 19.83 2.87
C ARG A 147 7.02 18.42 2.42
N PHE A 148 6.28 17.67 3.23
CA PHE A 148 5.99 16.26 2.99
C PHE A 148 4.50 16.01 2.83
N GLN A 149 4.21 14.97 2.06
CA GLN A 149 2.89 14.40 1.93
C GLN A 149 2.96 12.90 2.17
N SER A 150 1.87 12.32 2.64
CA SER A 150 1.84 10.90 2.95
C SER A 150 0.51 10.24 2.70
N ARG A 151 0.56 8.91 2.54
CA ARG A 151 -0.61 8.04 2.47
C ARG A 151 -0.36 6.74 3.24
N GLY A 152 -1.20 6.49 4.23
CA GLY A 152 -1.14 5.32 5.10
C GLY A 152 -1.89 4.13 4.52
N LEU A 153 -1.29 2.95 4.63
CA LEU A 153 -1.85 1.64 4.33
C LEU A 153 -1.70 0.76 5.57
N ALA A 154 -2.64 -0.16 5.78
CA ALA A 154 -2.66 -1.01 6.96
C ALA A 154 -2.77 -2.49 6.61
N ALA A 155 -2.96 -3.35 7.62
CA ALA A 155 -3.27 -4.76 7.42
C ALA A 155 -4.79 -4.99 7.47
N GLY A 156 -5.30 -5.79 6.53
CA GLY A 156 -6.72 -6.20 6.53
C GLY A 156 -7.73 -5.08 6.24
N SER A 157 -9.02 -5.38 6.39
CA SER A 157 -10.10 -4.47 6.01
C SER A 157 -10.53 -3.55 7.15
N CYS A 158 -10.71 -2.26 6.86
CA CYS A 158 -11.27 -1.31 7.82
C CYS A 158 -12.74 -1.64 8.16
N LYS A 159 -13.46 -2.38 7.30
CA LYS A 159 -14.82 -2.86 7.59
C LYS A 159 -14.81 -3.72 8.85
N MET A 160 -13.93 -4.71 8.90
CA MET A 160 -13.82 -5.65 10.00
C MET A 160 -13.41 -4.97 11.31
N VAL A 161 -12.56 -3.93 11.23
CA VAL A 161 -12.02 -3.27 12.42
C VAL A 161 -12.93 -2.17 12.98
N PHE A 162 -13.60 -1.38 12.13
CA PHE A 162 -14.33 -0.19 12.60
C PHE A 162 -15.84 -0.28 12.39
N CYS A 163 -16.31 -1.16 11.50
CA CYS A 163 -17.70 -1.20 11.06
C CYS A 163 -18.21 -2.65 10.93
N ARG A 164 -17.73 -3.60 11.74
CA ARG A 164 -17.89 -5.07 11.54
C ARG A 164 -19.31 -5.46 11.15
N ASP A 165 -20.30 -4.99 11.90
CA ASP A 165 -21.71 -5.42 11.77
C ASP A 165 -22.62 -4.38 11.10
N ILE A 166 -22.04 -3.28 10.61
CA ILE A 166 -22.80 -2.20 9.96
C ILE A 166 -22.34 -1.98 8.52
N PRO A 167 -23.25 -1.64 7.58
CA PRO A 167 -22.87 -1.32 6.21
C PRO A 167 -21.88 -0.15 6.12
N CYS A 168 -21.02 -0.17 5.12
CA CYS A 168 -20.11 0.92 4.84
C CYS A 168 -20.91 2.15 4.36
N ARG A 169 -21.07 3.17 5.22
CA ARG A 169 -21.79 4.40 4.87
C ARG A 169 -21.19 5.10 3.66
N ALA A 170 -19.88 4.98 3.47
CA ALA A 170 -19.15 5.54 2.33
C ALA A 170 -19.52 4.94 0.97
N LEU A 171 -20.22 3.80 0.94
CA LEU A 171 -20.74 3.21 -0.29
C LEU A 171 -22.20 3.61 -0.56
N ALA A 172 -22.89 4.24 0.40
CA ALA A 172 -24.24 4.73 0.19
C ALA A 172 -24.22 6.03 -0.63
N PRO A 173 -25.26 6.31 -1.44
CA PRO A 173 -25.38 7.58 -2.16
C PRO A 173 -25.27 8.78 -1.20
N GLY A 174 -24.32 9.70 -1.47
CA GLY A 174 -24.05 10.86 -0.61
C GLY A 174 -23.44 10.54 0.76
N GLY A 175 -23.10 9.27 1.02
CA GLY A 175 -22.59 8.83 2.31
C GLY A 175 -21.11 9.10 2.50
N THR A 176 -20.72 9.48 3.73
CA THR A 176 -19.33 9.72 4.11
C THR A 176 -18.80 8.61 5.02
N CYS A 177 -17.49 8.38 5.02
CA CYS A 177 -16.88 7.45 5.96
C CYS A 177 -17.18 7.88 7.41
N ARG A 178 -17.44 6.92 8.31
CA ARG A 178 -17.60 7.19 9.76
C ARG A 178 -16.27 7.45 10.46
N TYR A 179 -15.18 7.03 9.84
CA TYR A 179 -13.82 7.09 10.39
C TYR A 179 -12.85 7.65 9.35
N PRO A 180 -13.05 8.88 8.82
CA PRO A 180 -12.27 9.39 7.69
C PRO A 180 -10.78 9.61 8.01
N ASP A 181 -10.44 9.93 9.26
CA ASP A 181 -9.05 10.11 9.70
C ASP A 181 -8.37 8.80 10.11
N LEU A 182 -9.18 7.75 10.23
CA LEU A 182 -8.67 6.42 10.45
C LEU A 182 -8.72 5.73 9.10
N ALA A 183 -9.86 5.21 8.65
CA ALA A 183 -10.05 4.27 7.53
C ALA A 183 -9.06 4.43 6.37
N ARG A 184 -8.36 3.33 6.04
CA ARG A 184 -7.37 3.25 4.96
C ARG A 184 -7.44 1.86 4.34
N PRO A 185 -7.06 1.69 3.06
CA PRO A 185 -7.00 0.37 2.45
C PRO A 185 -5.84 -0.46 3.01
N SER A 186 -5.94 -1.76 2.81
CA SER A 186 -4.81 -2.65 3.04
C SER A 186 -3.83 -2.58 1.87
N MET A 187 -2.60 -3.06 2.09
CA MET A 187 -1.62 -3.21 1.01
C MET A 187 -2.14 -4.14 -0.11
N GLU A 188 -2.73 -5.27 0.27
CA GLU A 188 -3.27 -6.29 -0.65
C GLU A 188 -4.48 -5.78 -1.43
N ALA A 189 -5.34 -4.97 -0.79
CA ALA A 189 -6.48 -4.33 -1.45
C ALA A 189 -6.06 -3.46 -2.64
N LEU A 190 -4.84 -2.92 -2.61
CA LEU A 190 -4.25 -2.13 -3.70
C LEU A 190 -3.40 -2.96 -4.67
N GLY A 191 -3.26 -4.27 -4.44
CA GLY A 191 -2.46 -5.19 -5.22
C GLY A 191 -0.99 -5.28 -4.81
N VAL A 192 -0.60 -4.74 -3.66
CA VAL A 192 0.78 -4.87 -3.18
C VAL A 192 1.04 -6.30 -2.71
N ASN A 193 2.06 -6.94 -3.26
CA ASN A 193 2.51 -8.27 -2.84
C ASN A 193 3.30 -8.15 -1.54
N VAL A 194 2.60 -8.28 -0.41
CA VAL A 194 3.16 -8.15 0.94
C VAL A 194 4.23 -9.20 1.21
N PHE A 195 4.05 -10.45 0.77
CA PHE A 195 5.04 -11.52 0.96
C PHE A 195 6.39 -11.16 0.34
N ARG A 196 6.37 -10.83 -0.96
CA ARG A 196 7.58 -10.39 -1.66
C ARG A 196 8.19 -9.14 -1.02
N MET A 197 7.35 -8.19 -0.61
CA MET A 197 7.84 -6.97 0.05
C MET A 197 8.57 -7.28 1.36
N MET A 198 8.03 -8.17 2.21
CA MET A 198 8.66 -8.54 3.48
C MET A 198 9.97 -9.30 3.23
N GLU A 199 10.00 -10.21 2.26
CA GLU A 199 11.23 -10.90 1.83
C GLU A 199 12.31 -9.90 1.36
N ASP A 200 11.94 -8.94 0.49
CA ASP A 200 12.84 -7.92 -0.06
C ASP A 200 13.48 -7.03 1.01
N ILE A 201 12.83 -6.88 2.18
CA ILE A 201 13.34 -6.11 3.32
C ILE A 201 13.92 -7.00 4.43
N GLY A 202 13.99 -8.31 4.23
CA GLY A 202 14.57 -9.26 5.18
C GLY A 202 13.71 -9.48 6.43
N TRP A 203 12.39 -9.47 6.30
CA TRP A 203 11.47 -9.94 7.33
C TRP A 203 10.89 -11.29 6.92
N GLU A 204 11.05 -12.29 7.79
CA GLU A 204 10.42 -13.59 7.59
C GLU A 204 8.90 -13.44 7.73
N ILE A 205 8.18 -13.95 6.72
CA ILE A 205 6.74 -14.02 6.71
C ILE A 205 6.32 -15.38 6.17
N ARG A 206 5.29 -15.98 6.78
CA ARG A 206 4.72 -17.25 6.32
C ARG A 206 3.22 -17.10 6.15
N PRO A 207 2.61 -17.73 5.13
CA PRO A 207 1.16 -17.78 5.03
C PRO A 207 0.55 -18.49 6.22
N ILE A 208 -0.41 -17.85 6.88
CA ILE A 208 -1.18 -18.44 7.97
C ILE A 208 -2.61 -18.62 7.46
N LEU A 209 -2.98 -19.87 7.25
CA LEU A 209 -4.32 -20.25 6.81
C LEU A 209 -5.14 -20.65 8.04
N ARG A 210 -6.46 -20.68 7.89
CA ARG A 210 -7.36 -21.16 8.97
C ARG A 210 -7.08 -22.60 9.38
N ALA A 211 -6.53 -23.41 8.46
CA ALA A 211 -6.12 -24.79 8.69
C ALA A 211 -4.66 -24.92 9.19
N SER A 212 -3.92 -23.83 9.29
CA SER A 212 -2.56 -23.84 9.82
C SER A 212 -2.57 -24.17 11.31
N ARG A 213 -1.59 -24.96 11.76
CA ARG A 213 -1.37 -25.27 13.17
C ARG A 213 -0.58 -24.13 13.81
N PRO A 214 -1.13 -23.43 14.82
CA PRO A 214 -0.44 -22.32 15.47
C PRO A 214 0.94 -22.68 16.02
N GLU A 215 1.12 -23.93 16.47
CA GLU A 215 2.36 -24.42 17.09
C GLU A 215 3.55 -24.48 16.11
N ASP A 216 3.25 -24.59 14.81
CA ASP A 216 4.26 -24.62 13.73
C ASP A 216 4.64 -23.21 13.25
N ILE A 217 4.02 -22.16 13.82
CA ILE A 217 4.21 -20.78 13.41
C ILE A 217 4.86 -20.00 14.58
N PRO A 218 6.12 -19.53 14.45
CA PRO A 218 6.78 -18.84 15.55
C PRO A 218 6.15 -17.47 15.85
N SER A 219 5.63 -16.78 14.84
CA SER A 219 4.85 -15.54 14.99
C SER A 219 4.09 -15.21 13.70
N ALA A 220 2.93 -14.58 13.84
CA ALA A 220 2.21 -13.93 12.76
C ALA A 220 2.70 -12.48 12.58
N LEU A 221 2.88 -12.04 11.32
CA LEU A 221 3.33 -10.69 11.02
C LEU A 221 2.15 -9.87 10.46
N LEU A 222 1.80 -8.78 11.15
CA LEU A 222 0.93 -7.75 10.58
C LEU A 222 1.74 -6.51 10.25
N ALA A 223 1.70 -6.08 8.99
CA ALA A 223 2.42 -4.91 8.53
C ALA A 223 1.48 -3.81 8.04
N GLY A 224 1.90 -2.57 8.23
CA GLY A 224 1.36 -1.42 7.52
C GLY A 224 2.48 -0.65 6.85
N MET A 225 2.13 0.35 6.06
CA MET A 225 3.11 1.25 5.47
C MET A 225 2.58 2.67 5.36
N VAL A 226 3.50 3.63 5.31
CA VAL A 226 3.21 5.03 5.00
C VAL A 226 4.06 5.42 3.81
N LEU A 227 3.41 5.71 2.69
CA LEU A 227 4.06 6.31 1.53
C LEU A 227 4.41 7.76 1.87
N VAL A 228 5.61 8.21 1.51
CA VAL A 228 6.12 9.56 1.79
C VAL A 228 6.68 10.19 0.52
N GLY A 229 6.18 11.37 0.19
CA GLY A 229 6.61 12.18 -0.96
C GLY A 229 6.92 13.61 -0.53
N THR A 230 7.53 14.38 -1.42
CA THR A 230 7.72 15.81 -1.25
C THR A 230 6.48 16.58 -1.74
N GLY A 231 6.24 17.77 -1.19
CA GLY A 231 5.09 18.62 -1.54
C GLY A 231 5.05 19.09 -3.00
N GLU A 232 6.12 18.89 -3.76
CA GLU A 232 6.27 19.27 -5.17
C GLU A 232 5.38 18.44 -6.14
N ASN A 233 4.78 17.34 -5.68
CA ASN A 233 3.90 16.49 -6.50
C ASN A 233 2.58 16.15 -5.76
N PRO A 234 1.74 17.14 -5.42
CA PRO A 234 0.65 17.01 -4.46
C PRO A 234 -0.35 15.92 -4.86
N VAL A 235 -0.49 14.87 -4.05
CA VAL A 235 -1.39 13.74 -4.32
C VAL A 235 -2.83 14.18 -4.03
N PRO A 236 -3.74 14.12 -5.01
CA PRO A 236 -5.14 14.42 -4.76
C PRO A 236 -5.66 13.53 -3.63
N ASP A 237 -6.45 14.08 -2.72
CA ASP A 237 -7.02 13.34 -1.60
C ASP A 237 -8.12 12.39 -2.10
N ARG A 238 -7.69 11.29 -2.72
CA ARG A 238 -8.56 10.18 -3.16
C ARG A 238 -8.77 9.14 -2.06
N GLY A 239 -8.06 9.25 -0.94
CA GLY A 239 -8.11 8.32 0.20
C GLY A 239 -9.04 8.81 1.32
N ARG A 240 -9.16 10.13 1.50
CA ARG A 240 -10.22 10.74 2.29
C ARG A 240 -11.42 10.89 1.36
N LEU A 241 -12.35 9.95 1.42
CA LEU A 241 -13.68 10.13 0.84
C LEU A 241 -14.19 11.47 1.34
N THR A 242 -14.21 12.44 0.43
CA THR A 242 -14.26 13.86 0.75
C THR A 242 -15.39 14.11 1.73
N SER A 243 -15.08 14.66 2.91
CA SER A 243 -15.97 15.67 3.46
C SER A 243 -16.00 16.76 2.40
N SER A 244 -17.12 16.87 1.68
CA SER A 244 -17.43 18.08 0.92
C SER A 244 -17.04 19.27 1.77
N SER A 245 -16.16 20.15 1.26
CA SER A 245 -16.00 21.47 1.86
C SER A 245 -17.39 22.07 2.05
N PRO A 246 -17.71 22.70 3.20
CA PRO A 246 -18.98 23.39 3.33
C PRO A 246 -19.08 24.42 2.20
N PRO A 247 -20.28 24.61 1.60
CA PRO A 247 -20.46 25.67 0.63
C PRO A 247 -20.01 26.98 1.29
N ARG A 248 -19.19 27.77 0.60
CA ARG A 248 -18.88 29.14 1.03
C ARG A 248 -20.23 29.82 1.31
N PRO A 249 -20.40 30.56 2.41
CA PRO A 249 -21.62 31.32 2.61
C PRO A 249 -21.79 32.25 1.42
N GLY A 250 -22.76 31.93 0.56
CA GLY A 250 -23.19 32.80 -0.52
C GLY A 250 -23.62 34.11 0.10
N LYS A 251 -23.09 35.22 -0.40
CA LYS A 251 -23.57 36.55 -0.03
C LYS A 251 -25.08 36.55 -0.24
N ALA A 252 -25.82 36.79 0.84
CA ALA A 252 -27.25 37.00 0.78
C ALA A 252 -27.55 38.06 -0.30
N PRO A 253 -28.56 37.85 -1.16
CA PRO A 253 -28.99 38.89 -2.07
C PRO A 253 -29.47 40.08 -1.24
N ARG A 254 -28.88 41.26 -1.49
CA ARG A 254 -29.48 42.52 -1.03
C ARG A 254 -30.79 42.65 -1.82
N ASN A 255 -31.91 42.56 -1.13
CA ASN A 255 -33.19 42.92 -1.71
C ASN A 255 -33.21 44.43 -1.98
N PRO A 256 -33.89 44.87 -3.06
CA PRO A 256 -34.02 46.28 -3.40
C PRO A 256 -34.81 47.07 -2.36
#